data_AF-A0A2K3LHY7-F1
#
_entry.id   AF-A0A2K3LHY7-F1
#
_cell.length_a   1.000
_cell.length_b   1.000
_cell.length_c   1.000
_cell.angle_alpha   90.00
_cell.angle_beta   90.00
_cell.angle_gamma   90.00
#
_symmetry.space_group_name_H-M   'P 1'
#
loop_
_entity.id
_entity.type
_entity.pdbx_description
1 polymer ?
#
loop_
_entity_poly.entity_id
_entity_poly.type
_entity_poly.pdbx_seq_one_letter_code
_entity_poly.pdbx_strand_id
1 'polypeptide(L)'
;MLRLYPGKLPDLELMFDCEDKPVVPLDKFHGPNAKPPPLFRYCSDQWSLDIVFPDWSFWGWAETNIKPWENTLKDIKEGNKKTNWKDRVPYAYWKGNPYVSPTRQNLLQCNVTLENDWNTLLYIQDWVQESNQGYKKSSLGDQCTHRY
;
A
#
# COMPACT_ATOMS: atom_id res chain seq x y z
N MET A 1 1.73 -8.41 19.35
CA MET A 1 0.49 -8.25 20.15
C MET A 1 0.67 -8.68 21.60
N LEU A 2 1.10 -9.92 21.90
CA LEU A 2 1.32 -10.40 23.29
C LEU A 2 2.34 -9.57 24.09
N ARG A 3 3.39 -9.06 23.45
CA ARG A 3 4.39 -8.16 24.09
C ARG A 3 3.82 -6.78 24.46
N LEU A 4 2.76 -6.32 23.79
CA LEU A 4 2.18 -5.00 24.01
C LEU A 4 1.09 -5.00 25.09
N TYR A 5 0.46 -6.16 25.33
CA TYR A 5 -0.68 -6.30 26.25
C TYR A 5 -0.54 -7.51 27.19
N PRO A 6 0.54 -7.57 27.99
CA PRO A 6 0.77 -8.71 28.90
C PRO A 6 -0.35 -8.79 29.95
N GLY A 7 -0.96 -9.97 30.09
CA GLY A 7 -2.02 -10.24 31.08
C GLY A 7 -3.37 -9.55 30.81
N LYS A 8 -3.53 -8.89 29.65
CA LYS A 8 -4.76 -8.15 29.29
C LYS A 8 -5.61 -8.86 28.22
N LEU A 9 -5.07 -9.91 27.60
CA LEU A 9 -5.77 -10.68 26.57
C LEU A 9 -6.22 -12.01 27.15
N PRO A 10 -7.47 -12.45 26.88
CA PRO A 10 -7.90 -13.80 27.20
C PRO A 10 -7.19 -14.82 26.30
N ASP A 11 -7.36 -16.10 26.60
CA ASP A 11 -6.93 -17.16 25.70
C ASP A 11 -7.71 -17.08 24.38
N LEU A 12 -6.98 -17.12 23.26
CA LEU A 12 -7.54 -16.94 21.92
C LEU A 12 -6.68 -17.65 20.88
N GLU A 13 -7.35 -18.18 19.86
CA GLU A 13 -6.74 -18.72 18.64
C GLU A 13 -7.13 -17.81 17.48
N LEU A 14 -6.15 -17.42 16.66
CA LEU A 14 -6.34 -16.54 15.51
C LEU A 14 -5.76 -17.20 14.27
N MET A 15 -6.50 -17.14 13.17
CA MET A 15 -6.05 -17.60 11.87
C MET A 15 -5.72 -16.39 11.00
N PHE A 16 -4.47 -16.32 10.54
CA PHE A 16 -4.00 -15.29 9.63
C PHE A 16 -3.72 -15.93 8.27
N ASP A 17 -4.10 -15.24 7.21
CA ASP A 17 -3.63 -15.54 5.87
C ASP A 17 -2.83 -14.34 5.34
N CYS A 18 -1.57 -14.61 4.99
CA CYS A 18 -0.56 -13.61 4.72
C CYS A 18 -0.43 -13.25 3.23
N GLU A 19 -1.25 -13.85 2.35
CA GLU A 19 -1.28 -13.53 0.92
C GLU A 19 -2.01 -12.21 0.61
N ASP A 20 -1.98 -11.80 -0.67
CA ASP A 20 -2.39 -10.46 -1.12
C ASP A 20 -3.91 -10.20 -1.19
N LYS A 21 -4.73 -11.23 -1.43
CA LYS A 21 -6.14 -11.08 -1.81
C LYS A 21 -7.10 -11.65 -0.76
N PRO A 22 -8.28 -11.05 -0.55
CA PRO A 22 -9.31 -11.64 0.30
C PRO A 22 -9.78 -13.00 -0.23
N VAL A 23 -10.20 -13.89 0.67
CA VAL A 23 -10.52 -15.30 0.33
C VAL A 23 -11.81 -15.82 0.94
N VAL A 24 -12.51 -15.04 1.76
CA VAL A 24 -13.79 -15.44 2.37
C VAL A 24 -14.94 -14.74 1.64
N PRO A 25 -15.43 -15.27 0.51
CA PRO A 25 -16.42 -14.58 -0.30
C PRO A 25 -17.80 -14.57 0.38
N LEU A 26 -18.41 -13.39 0.46
CA LEU A 26 -19.69 -13.12 1.12
C LEU A 26 -20.83 -13.98 0.56
N ASP A 27 -20.82 -14.22 -0.75
CA ASP A 27 -21.86 -14.95 -1.48
C ASP A 27 -21.94 -16.45 -1.11
N LYS A 28 -20.91 -17.00 -0.47
CA LYS A 28 -20.91 -18.39 0.02
C LYS A 28 -21.53 -18.54 1.40
N PHE A 29 -21.81 -17.44 2.10
CA PHE A 29 -22.26 -17.43 3.49
C PHE A 29 -23.63 -16.76 3.63
N HIS A 30 -24.63 -17.27 2.91
CA HIS A 30 -26.01 -16.81 2.98
C HIS A 30 -26.86 -17.65 3.96
N GLY A 31 -27.82 -16.98 4.62
CA GLY A 31 -28.85 -17.61 5.44
C GLY A 31 -28.58 -17.54 6.95
N PRO A 32 -29.60 -17.90 7.76
CA PRO A 32 -29.58 -17.70 9.21
C PRO A 32 -28.52 -18.52 9.96
N ASN A 33 -27.97 -19.55 9.32
CA ASN A 33 -26.97 -20.46 9.90
C ASN A 33 -25.58 -20.35 9.25
N ALA A 34 -25.34 -19.30 8.45
CA ALA A 34 -24.03 -19.09 7.84
C ALA A 34 -22.95 -18.88 8.90
N LYS A 35 -21.81 -19.59 8.77
CA LYS A 35 -20.68 -19.54 9.70
C LYS A 35 -19.39 -19.28 8.92
N PRO A 36 -19.13 -18.03 8.48
CA PRO A 36 -17.87 -17.71 7.83
C PRO A 36 -16.69 -17.94 8.79
N PRO A 37 -15.55 -18.43 8.29
CA PRO A 37 -14.35 -18.58 9.11
C PRO A 37 -13.84 -17.20 9.55
N PRO A 38 -13.45 -17.02 10.82
CA PRO A 38 -12.85 -15.78 11.30
C PRO A 38 -11.38 -15.69 10.84
N LEU A 39 -11.18 -15.33 9.58
CA LEU A 39 -9.86 -15.22 8.97
C LEU A 39 -9.38 -13.75 8.95
N PHE A 40 -8.18 -13.51 9.46
CA PHE A 40 -7.56 -12.19 9.48
C PHE A 40 -6.67 -11.98 8.26
N ARG A 41 -6.88 -10.85 7.56
CA ARG A 41 -6.09 -10.41 6.40
C ARG A 41 -5.82 -8.91 6.43
N TYR A 42 -4.80 -8.44 5.73
CA TYR A 42 -4.51 -7.00 5.73
C TYR A 42 -5.49 -6.19 4.88
N CYS A 43 -6.18 -6.82 3.93
CA CYS A 43 -7.18 -6.18 3.06
C CYS A 43 -8.47 -7.01 2.95
N SER A 44 -9.56 -6.34 2.57
CA SER A 44 -10.87 -6.93 2.27
C SER A 44 -11.63 -5.99 1.33
N ASP A 45 -12.80 -6.41 0.86
CA ASP A 45 -13.69 -5.63 0.01
C ASP A 45 -15.16 -5.86 0.38
N GLN A 46 -16.07 -5.16 -0.31
CA GLN A 46 -17.52 -5.26 -0.06
C GLN A 46 -18.13 -6.64 -0.38
N TRP A 47 -17.36 -7.54 -1.00
CA TRP A 47 -17.76 -8.88 -1.39
C TRP A 47 -17.08 -9.97 -0.55
N SER A 48 -16.31 -9.58 0.46
CA SER A 48 -15.49 -10.47 1.26
C SER A 48 -15.72 -10.26 2.75
N LEU A 49 -15.52 -11.31 3.53
CA LEU A 49 -15.78 -11.37 4.98
C LEU A 49 -14.50 -11.44 5.81
N ASP A 50 -13.33 -11.33 5.17
CA ASP A 50 -12.03 -11.28 5.83
C ASP A 50 -11.96 -10.13 6.84
N ILE A 51 -11.46 -10.42 8.04
CA ILE A 51 -11.32 -9.45 9.14
C ILE A 51 -10.02 -8.67 8.92
N VAL A 52 -10.15 -7.37 8.67
CA VAL A 52 -8.99 -6.52 8.40
C VAL A 52 -8.12 -6.34 9.65
N PHE A 53 -6.81 -6.48 9.48
CA PHE A 53 -5.81 -6.18 10.52
C PHE A 53 -4.66 -5.33 9.95
N PRO A 54 -3.88 -4.65 10.81
CA PRO A 54 -2.74 -3.86 10.35
C PRO A 54 -1.69 -4.73 9.64
N ASP A 55 -1.38 -4.40 8.38
CA ASP A 55 -0.39 -5.10 7.57
C ASP A 55 0.99 -5.20 8.25
N TRP A 56 1.75 -6.25 7.90
CA TRP A 56 3.11 -6.49 8.37
C TRP A 56 4.04 -5.31 8.12
N SER A 57 3.86 -4.60 7.00
CA SER A 57 4.68 -3.44 6.62
C SER A 57 4.63 -2.30 7.62
N PHE A 58 3.67 -2.28 8.56
CA PHE A 58 3.63 -1.31 9.65
C PHE A 58 4.88 -1.42 10.56
N TRP A 59 5.41 -2.63 10.72
CA TRP A 59 6.65 -2.90 11.45
C TRP A 59 7.89 -3.00 10.55
N GLY A 60 7.71 -2.79 9.25
CA GLY A 60 8.76 -2.82 8.24
C GLY A 60 8.80 -4.13 7.45
N TRP A 61 9.51 -4.08 6.33
CA TRP A 61 9.75 -5.21 5.43
C TRP A 61 11.16 -5.06 4.86
N ALA A 62 12.12 -5.82 5.41
CA ALA A 62 13.54 -5.62 5.12
C ALA A 62 13.88 -5.96 3.66
N GLU A 63 13.26 -7.01 3.12
CA GLU A 63 13.45 -7.51 1.77
C GLU A 63 13.10 -6.48 0.68
N THR A 64 12.20 -5.55 0.99
CA THR A 64 11.79 -4.46 0.08
C THR A 64 12.22 -3.07 0.57
N ASN A 65 13.09 -3.01 1.58
CA ASN A 65 13.58 -1.78 2.21
C ASN A 65 12.46 -0.86 2.73
N ILE A 66 11.33 -1.43 3.16
CA ILE A 66 10.27 -0.69 3.84
C ILE A 66 10.66 -0.56 5.32
N LYS A 67 10.87 0.68 5.76
CA LYS A 67 11.11 0.99 7.18
C LYS A 67 9.82 0.82 8.00
N PRO A 68 9.92 0.58 9.31
CA PRO A 68 8.76 0.67 10.20
C PRO A 68 8.01 1.99 10.00
N TRP A 69 6.68 1.94 10.09
CA TRP A 69 5.82 3.09 9.77
C TRP A 69 6.19 4.35 10.55
N GLU A 70 6.61 4.22 11.81
CA GLU A 70 7.05 5.36 12.62
C GLU A 70 8.21 6.14 11.97
N ASN A 71 9.17 5.43 11.37
CA ASN A 71 10.31 6.04 10.70
C ASN A 71 9.91 6.59 9.32
N THR A 72 9.12 5.83 8.57
CA THR A 72 8.57 6.27 7.27
C THR A 72 7.76 7.56 7.43
N LEU A 73 6.94 7.69 8.47
CA LEU A 73 6.18 8.89 8.76
C LEU A 73 7.08 10.09 9.09
N LYS A 74 8.19 9.88 9.81
CA LYS A 74 9.18 10.95 10.07
C LYS A 74 9.81 11.42 8.76
N ASP A 75 10.23 10.49 7.90
CA ASP A 75 10.82 10.81 6.59
C ASP A 75 9.83 11.59 5.70
N ILE A 76 8.56 11.18 5.66
CA ILE A 76 7.51 11.89 4.91
C ILE A 76 7.30 13.30 5.47
N LYS A 77 7.26 13.47 6.80
CA LYS A 77 7.10 14.80 7.42
C LYS A 77 8.26 15.72 7.10
N GLU A 78 9.50 15.23 7.14
CA GLU A 78 10.67 16.04 6.76
C GLU A 78 10.68 16.35 5.26
N GLY A 79 10.34 15.38 4.42
CA GLY A 79 10.12 15.58 2.98
C GLY A 79 9.10 16.66 2.66
N ASN A 80 7.96 16.64 3.36
CA ASN A 80 6.86 17.58 3.18
C ASN A 80 7.25 19.03 3.55
N LYS A 81 8.23 19.24 4.43
CA LYS A 81 8.74 20.57 4.81
C LYS A 81 9.63 21.19 3.73
N LYS A 82 10.19 20.40 2.80
CA LYS A 82 11.13 20.90 1.78
C LYS A 82 10.47 21.90 0.83
N THR A 83 9.18 21.74 0.54
CA THR A 83 8.44 22.58 -0.42
C THR A 83 7.02 22.85 0.06
N ASN A 84 6.64 24.13 0.11
CA ASN A 84 5.27 24.54 0.43
C ASN A 84 4.31 24.08 -0.67
N TRP A 85 3.06 23.83 -0.29
CA TRP A 85 2.01 23.35 -1.21
C TRP A 85 1.91 24.15 -2.52
N LYS A 86 1.91 25.50 -2.44
CA LYS A 86 1.78 26.39 -3.60
C LYS A 86 2.94 26.26 -4.59
N ASP A 87 4.12 25.90 -4.08
CA ASP A 87 5.37 25.84 -4.84
C ASP A 87 5.63 24.44 -5.42
N ARG A 88 4.78 23.45 -5.11
CA ARG A 88 4.85 22.11 -5.71
C ARG A 88 4.43 22.13 -7.17
N VAL A 89 5.04 21.22 -7.94
CA VAL A 89 4.71 21.00 -9.34
C VAL A 89 3.23 20.60 -9.46
N PRO A 90 2.41 21.30 -10.26
CA PRO A 90 0.95 21.11 -10.31
C PRO A 90 0.52 19.90 -11.16
N TYR A 91 1.31 18.82 -11.17
CA TYR A 91 1.07 17.62 -11.95
C TYR A 91 0.64 16.48 -11.02
N ALA A 92 -0.15 15.55 -11.56
CA ALA A 92 -0.43 14.27 -10.96
C ALA A 92 0.75 13.31 -11.20
N TYR A 93 1.46 12.99 -10.13
CA TYR A 93 2.63 12.14 -10.14
C TYR A 93 2.30 10.74 -9.65
N TRP A 94 2.68 9.74 -10.44
CA TRP A 94 2.61 8.35 -10.02
C TRP A 94 3.85 7.60 -10.48
N LYS A 95 4.45 6.85 -9.55
CA LYS A 95 5.54 5.92 -9.83
C LYS A 95 5.21 4.58 -9.18
N GLY A 96 5.17 3.50 -9.95
CA GLY A 96 4.82 2.19 -9.41
C GLY A 96 4.85 1.05 -10.43
N ASN A 97 4.59 -0.17 -9.95
CA ASN A 97 4.49 -1.35 -10.80
C ASN A 97 3.08 -1.41 -11.46
N PRO A 98 2.98 -1.28 -12.80
CA PRO A 98 1.71 -1.31 -13.49
C PRO A 98 1.16 -2.74 -13.67
N TYR A 99 2.01 -3.77 -13.58
CA TYR A 99 1.67 -5.13 -13.96
C TYR A 99 0.83 -5.88 -12.91
N VAL A 100 0.61 -5.30 -11.73
CA VAL A 100 -0.17 -5.92 -10.64
C VAL A 100 -1.69 -5.71 -10.80
N SER A 101 -2.14 -4.83 -11.68
CA SER A 101 -3.57 -4.59 -11.92
C SER A 101 -3.82 -3.98 -13.30
N PRO A 102 -4.86 -4.42 -14.04
CA PRO A 102 -5.28 -3.80 -15.30
C PRO A 102 -5.53 -2.29 -15.17
N THR A 103 -6.07 -1.83 -14.04
CA THR A 103 -6.32 -0.40 -13.81
C THR A 103 -5.04 0.43 -13.82
N ARG A 104 -3.93 -0.10 -13.29
CA ARG A 104 -2.64 0.59 -13.32
C ARG A 104 -2.00 0.56 -14.72
N GLN A 105 -2.23 -0.48 -15.50
CA GLN A 105 -1.83 -0.51 -16.91
C GLN A 105 -2.62 0.54 -17.72
N ASN A 106 -3.92 0.64 -17.48
CA ASN A 106 -4.76 1.65 -18.12
C ASN A 106 -4.34 3.08 -17.73
N LEU A 107 -3.91 3.30 -16.48
CA LEU A 107 -3.37 4.60 -16.05
C LEU A 107 -2.21 5.06 -16.95
N LEU A 108 -1.33 4.15 -17.38
CA LEU A 108 -0.22 4.49 -18.27
C LEU A 108 -0.64 4.99 -19.65
N GLN A 109 -1.87 4.73 -20.09
CA GLN A 109 -2.39 5.30 -21.34
C GLN A 109 -2.59 6.81 -21.26
N CYS A 110 -2.61 7.38 -20.04
CA CYS A 110 -2.63 8.82 -19.81
C CYS A 110 -1.24 9.48 -19.94
N ASN A 111 -0.17 8.72 -20.23
CA ASN A 111 1.13 9.29 -20.61
C ASN A 111 1.04 9.66 -22.11
N VAL A 112 0.76 10.93 -22.36
CA VAL A 112 0.41 11.46 -23.68
C VAL A 112 1.63 11.93 -24.47
N THR A 113 1.44 12.10 -25.78
CA THR A 113 2.44 12.64 -26.73
C THR A 113 2.65 14.14 -26.52
N LEU A 114 3.72 14.70 -27.13
CA LEU A 114 4.08 16.13 -27.05
C LEU A 114 2.94 17.14 -27.34
N GLU A 115 1.85 16.69 -27.97
CA GLU A 115 0.73 17.53 -28.44
C GLU A 115 -0.40 17.66 -27.41
N ASN A 116 -0.51 16.74 -26.44
CA ASN A 116 -1.51 16.77 -25.38
C ASN A 116 -0.80 16.60 -24.04
N ASP A 117 -0.87 17.58 -23.13
CA ASP A 117 -0.37 17.42 -21.76
C ASP A 117 -1.55 17.34 -20.80
N TRP A 118 -1.72 16.19 -20.16
CA TRP A 118 -2.82 15.94 -19.21
C TRP A 118 -2.44 16.37 -17.78
N ASN A 119 -1.31 17.06 -17.62
CA ASN A 119 -0.70 17.38 -16.33
C ASN A 119 -0.43 16.12 -15.49
N THR A 120 -0.02 15.02 -16.13
CA THR A 120 0.28 13.73 -15.50
C THR A 120 1.73 13.35 -15.73
N LEU A 121 2.37 12.78 -14.71
CA LEU A 121 3.74 12.26 -14.76
C LEU A 121 3.72 10.82 -14.25
N LEU A 122 3.70 9.87 -15.17
CA LEU A 122 3.53 8.45 -14.86
C LEU A 122 4.82 7.68 -15.19
N TYR A 123 5.38 7.02 -14.18
CA TYR A 123 6.63 6.29 -14.29
C TYR A 123 6.47 4.83 -13.86
N ILE A 124 7.02 3.91 -14.65
CA ILE A 124 7.10 2.50 -14.27
C ILE A 124 8.21 2.34 -13.23
N GLN A 125 7.88 1.67 -12.13
CA GLN A 125 8.86 1.24 -11.12
C GLN A 125 9.21 -0.23 -11.32
N ASP A 126 10.44 -0.47 -11.75
CA ASP A 126 11.01 -1.81 -11.84
C ASP A 126 11.60 -2.23 -10.48
N TRP A 127 10.92 -3.14 -9.80
CA TRP A 127 11.33 -3.63 -8.48
C TRP A 127 12.58 -4.51 -8.52
N VAL A 128 12.85 -5.19 -9.63
CA VAL A 128 14.08 -5.99 -9.80
C VAL A 128 15.27 -5.02 -9.87
N GLN A 129 15.13 -3.96 -10.67
CA GLN A 129 16.15 -2.92 -10.75
C GLN A 129 16.34 -2.18 -9.43
N GLU A 130 15.26 -1.76 -8.75
CA GLU A 130 15.35 -1.07 -7.46
C GLU A 130 16.00 -1.96 -6.39
N SER A 131 15.68 -3.26 -6.36
CA SER A 131 16.32 -4.21 -5.43
C SER A 131 17.83 -4.26 -5.65
N ASN A 132 18.28 -4.38 -6.90
CA ASN A 132 19.70 -4.37 -7.26
C ASN A 132 20.41 -3.04 -6.93
N GLN A 133 19.68 -1.93 -6.88
CA GLN A 133 20.21 -0.60 -6.59
C GLN A 133 20.04 -0.17 -5.14
N GLY A 134 19.44 -1.01 -4.29
CA GLY A 134 19.17 -0.71 -2.88
C GLY A 134 18.07 0.34 -2.67
N TYR A 135 17.06 0.36 -3.55
CA TYR A 135 15.84 1.17 -3.44
C TYR A 135 16.08 2.69 -3.31
N LYS A 136 17.22 3.19 -3.81
CA LYS A 136 17.66 4.58 -3.66
C LYS A 136 16.70 5.60 -4.24
N LYS A 137 15.83 5.20 -5.18
CA LYS A 137 14.85 6.08 -5.84
C LYS A 137 13.41 5.71 -5.48
N SER A 138 13.21 4.96 -4.39
CA SER A 138 11.91 4.44 -3.95
C SER A 138 11.42 5.07 -2.64
N SER A 139 12.18 5.99 -2.05
CA SER A 139 11.83 6.67 -0.79
C SER A 139 10.53 7.47 -0.91
N LEU A 140 9.55 7.20 -0.05
CA LEU A 140 8.30 7.98 0.02
C LEU A 140 8.54 9.42 0.49
N GLY A 141 9.56 9.65 1.33
CA GLY A 141 9.89 10.98 1.84
C GLY A 141 10.38 11.96 0.76
N ASP A 142 10.81 11.46 -0.39
CA ASP A 142 11.28 12.30 -1.50
C ASP A 142 10.19 12.58 -2.55
N GLN A 143 8.96 12.09 -2.33
CA GLN A 143 7.85 12.22 -3.29
C GLN A 143 6.99 13.48 -3.05
N CYS A 144 7.23 14.25 -1.98
CA CYS A 144 6.45 15.45 -1.63
C CYS A 144 6.75 16.69 -2.51
N THR A 145 7.03 16.48 -3.80
CA THR A 145 7.45 17.51 -4.78
C THR A 145 6.32 17.92 -5.74
N HIS A 146 5.30 17.07 -5.89
CA HIS A 146 4.13 17.28 -6.75
C HIS A 146 2.86 17.52 -5.92
N ARG A 147 1.87 18.20 -6.49
CA ARG A 147 0.59 18.47 -5.81
C ARG A 147 -0.33 17.27 -5.78
N TYR A 148 -0.33 16.45 -6.82
CA TYR A 148 -1.24 15.32 -6.98
C TYR A 148 -0.47 14.03 -7.23
#